data_AF-A0A4Q5X294-F1
#
_entry.id   AF-A0A4Q5X294-F1
#
_cell.length_a   1.000
_cell.length_b   1.000
_cell.length_c   1.000
_cell.angle_alpha   90.00
_cell.angle_beta   90.00
_cell.angle_gamma   90.00
#
_symmetry.space_group_name_H-M   'P 1'
#
loop_
_entity.id
_entity.type
_entity.pdbx_description
1 polymer ?
#
loop_
_entity_poly.entity_id
_entity_poly.type
_entity_poly.pdbx_seq_one_letter_code
_entity_poly.pdbx_strand_id
1 'polypeptide(L)'
;MGKRAELGAAVLLSLPLLSLGCDGCEKEKPYTPFGVTTSVPASEASVPAPSASAKVEPGRFSPAVVAPAGSRKLRMGELTLEAPARYVFDRALLLGEGEKQQVVAWVKAERDARDVPPGLLMAYSVGGKPRQVMAQPSFVPIAPGCVHTTRLVQTSQSNVLVDTTATCPAGLVARVPVQAVSVVAPSSERPEVLTLRIAAPAPGEALSVDEDSADRDGDGREDVKLVFTLTSPDGAKASATLAFLDRAAGVSRDASEPRTSLALGAKAILGKAGPNASAEVDAVRRLLSSLCAEGATPRVFDAEGSPVRCEDLGGVVDTLARADVLSRLAAKDALGAVSVLSRSDWYFKKLSADAEKSITKELTKRLLAVTPSARVLAAKPKLAKGPHWSPLWFEQDGALLIVTDAGVVRASRDAETETLLEGEGAASPWPLDVTDQGGKRLSGSLCACDSSEVQLGFTDSAGAPQNGVPTRVLAPRPGGCKGRFTCPDPVPVGSSPEGLSVLLAGSLSEPRKAGKALPSPGSARSPDGAWLVATTPLGLVVTGPAQELWKLPEAPVDARRAQDCVVAADRAAVACVSDGRVVLLKRP
;
A
#
# COMPACT_ATOMS: atom_id res chain seq x y z
N MET A 1 41.41 -34.58 40.24
CA MET A 1 42.83 -34.34 39.89
C MET A 1 42.90 -32.91 39.36
N GLY A 2 43.16 -31.84 40.15
CA GLY A 2 44.33 -31.55 40.99
C GLY A 2 45.54 -31.34 40.06
N LYS A 3 46.10 -30.14 39.83
CA LYS A 3 46.61 -29.08 40.73
C LYS A 3 46.84 -27.80 39.88
N ARG A 4 46.45 -26.59 40.36
CA ARG A 4 47.28 -25.52 41.01
C ARG A 4 48.46 -24.99 40.17
N ALA A 5 48.89 -23.73 40.18
CA ALA A 5 48.51 -22.41 40.72
C ALA A 5 49.76 -21.49 40.43
N GLU A 6 49.70 -20.17 40.20
CA GLU A 6 49.92 -19.05 41.15
C GLU A 6 50.64 -17.92 40.35
N LEU A 7 50.12 -16.68 40.28
CA LEU A 7 50.36 -15.46 41.09
C LEU A 7 51.51 -14.52 40.67
N GLY A 8 51.24 -13.21 40.73
CA GLY A 8 52.19 -12.09 40.84
C GLY A 8 51.89 -10.91 39.90
N ALA A 9 50.99 -9.96 40.21
CA ALA A 9 51.21 -8.69 40.97
C ALA A 9 52.31 -7.78 40.36
N ALA A 10 51.98 -6.76 39.56
CA ALA A 10 51.55 -5.39 39.92
C ALA A 10 52.69 -4.45 40.39
N VAL A 11 53.03 -3.40 39.62
CA VAL A 11 53.49 -2.07 40.11
C VAL A 11 53.17 -0.97 39.07
N LEU A 12 52.50 0.08 39.55
CA LEU A 12 52.25 1.39 38.94
C LEU A 12 53.48 2.30 39.02
N LEU A 13 53.71 3.14 38.01
CA LEU A 13 54.41 4.43 38.17
C LEU A 13 53.99 5.42 37.07
N SER A 14 54.01 6.69 37.44
CA SER A 14 53.13 7.77 37.01
C SER A 14 53.90 9.00 36.48
N LEU A 15 53.37 9.63 35.40
CA LEU A 15 53.44 11.06 34.96
C LEU A 15 54.80 11.65 34.46
N PRO A 16 54.84 12.82 33.75
CA PRO A 16 53.90 13.43 32.77
C PRO A 16 54.53 14.22 31.57
N LEU A 17 53.65 14.74 30.69
CA LEU A 17 53.70 15.97 29.86
C LEU A 17 54.76 16.17 28.76
N LEU A 18 54.30 16.32 27.50
CA LEU A 18 54.56 17.51 26.66
C LEU A 18 53.61 17.57 25.44
N SER A 19 53.07 18.75 25.24
CA SER A 19 52.11 19.21 24.24
C SER A 19 52.75 19.53 22.89
N LEU A 20 52.10 19.15 21.78
CA LEU A 20 52.09 19.88 20.51
C LEU A 20 50.71 19.69 19.86
N GLY A 21 50.01 20.81 19.62
CA GLY A 21 48.77 20.84 18.86
C GLY A 21 49.02 21.01 17.36
N CYS A 22 48.05 20.57 16.54
CA CYS A 22 47.23 21.41 15.66
C CYS A 22 46.53 20.54 14.60
N ASP A 23 45.23 20.75 14.50
CA ASP A 23 44.39 20.86 13.30
C ASP A 23 44.66 19.96 12.09
N GLY A 24 43.60 19.25 11.66
CA GLY A 24 43.49 18.92 10.25
C GLY A 24 42.55 17.80 9.89
N CYS A 25 41.27 18.15 9.71
CA CYS A 25 40.32 17.50 8.81
C CYS A 25 39.75 16.14 9.25
N GLU A 26 38.69 16.22 10.07
CA GLU A 26 37.50 15.41 9.85
C GLU A 26 37.15 15.41 8.36
N LYS A 27 37.23 14.25 7.72
CA LYS A 27 36.53 14.03 6.45
C LYS A 27 35.05 13.92 6.77
N GLU A 28 34.40 15.07 6.87
CA GLU A 28 32.98 15.22 6.54
C GLU A 28 32.74 14.44 5.24
N LYS A 29 32.04 13.31 5.34
CA LYS A 29 31.39 12.74 4.18
C LYS A 29 30.15 13.61 3.96
N PRO A 30 30.05 14.37 2.86
CA PRO A 30 28.85 15.14 2.60
C PRO A 30 27.68 14.17 2.58
N TYR A 31 26.73 14.40 3.49
CA TYR A 31 25.41 13.84 3.43
C TYR A 31 24.79 14.33 2.12
N THR A 32 24.81 13.49 1.09
CA THR A 32 24.00 13.69 -0.11
C THR A 32 22.59 13.24 0.25
N PRO A 33 21.60 14.15 0.38
CA PRO A 33 20.22 13.70 0.42
C PRO A 33 19.91 13.16 -0.97
N PHE A 34 19.86 11.84 -1.13
CA PHE A 34 19.06 11.27 -2.20
C PHE A 34 17.60 11.51 -1.85
N GLY A 35 17.15 12.75 -2.07
CA GLY A 35 15.76 13.03 -2.36
C GLY A 35 15.51 12.52 -3.77
N VAL A 36 15.27 11.22 -3.93
CA VAL A 36 14.45 10.77 -5.04
C VAL A 36 13.03 11.21 -4.70
N THR A 37 12.74 12.47 -5.05
CA THR A 37 11.37 12.90 -5.27
C THR A 37 10.86 12.05 -6.43
N THR A 38 10.10 11.01 -6.13
CA THR A 38 9.12 10.44 -7.05
C THR A 38 8.01 11.46 -7.24
N SER A 39 8.35 12.59 -7.87
CA SER A 39 7.39 13.58 -8.33
C SER A 39 6.60 12.94 -9.46
N VAL A 40 5.49 12.31 -9.10
CA VAL A 40 4.41 11.98 -10.04
C VAL A 40 4.01 13.31 -10.70
N PRO A 41 4.02 13.44 -12.03
CA PRO A 41 3.52 14.64 -12.65
C PRO A 41 2.03 14.79 -12.31
N ALA A 42 1.65 16.00 -11.92
CA ALA A 42 0.29 16.45 -12.01
C ALA A 42 -0.11 16.42 -13.49
N SER A 43 -0.70 15.31 -13.93
CA SER A 43 -1.65 15.42 -15.03
C SER A 43 -2.71 16.41 -14.56
N GLU A 44 -3.09 17.37 -15.40
CA GLU A 44 -4.25 18.24 -15.18
C GLU A 44 -5.52 17.38 -15.10
N ALA A 45 -5.69 16.69 -13.99
CA ALA A 45 -6.94 16.11 -13.59
C ALA A 45 -7.75 17.28 -13.06
N SER A 46 -8.63 17.80 -13.91
CA SER A 46 -9.82 18.53 -13.47
C SER A 46 -10.38 17.79 -12.26
N VAL A 47 -10.22 18.38 -11.07
CA VAL A 47 -10.79 17.87 -9.82
C VAL A 47 -12.29 17.75 -10.07
N PRO A 48 -12.88 16.53 -10.10
CA PRO A 48 -14.32 16.45 -10.09
C PRO A 48 -14.76 17.06 -8.77
N ALA A 49 -15.70 18.01 -8.83
CA ALA A 49 -16.41 18.47 -7.64
C ALA A 49 -16.84 17.24 -6.82
N PRO A 50 -16.79 17.30 -5.47
CA PRO A 50 -17.07 16.14 -4.63
C PRO A 50 -18.40 15.51 -5.04
N SER A 51 -18.31 14.33 -5.65
CA SER A 51 -19.50 13.58 -6.06
C SER A 51 -20.25 13.21 -4.79
N ALA A 52 -21.51 13.63 -4.77
CA ALA A 52 -22.44 13.54 -3.65
C ALA A 52 -22.20 12.28 -2.80
N SER A 53 -21.85 12.52 -1.54
CA SER A 53 -21.83 11.51 -0.49
C SER A 53 -23.07 10.63 -0.58
N ALA A 54 -22.89 9.35 -0.29
CA ALA A 54 -23.98 8.43 0.02
C ALA A 54 -25.02 9.14 0.89
N LYS A 55 -26.31 8.90 0.60
CA LYS A 55 -27.46 9.47 1.33
C LYS A 55 -27.12 9.57 2.83
N VAL A 56 -26.87 10.80 3.25
CA VAL A 56 -26.63 11.16 4.64
C VAL A 56 -27.93 10.86 5.36
N GLU A 57 -27.94 9.85 6.23
CA GLU A 57 -29.01 9.73 7.23
C GLU A 57 -29.12 11.08 7.96
N PRO A 58 -30.33 11.59 8.23
CA PRO A 58 -30.49 12.89 8.87
C PRO A 58 -29.66 12.92 10.14
N GLY A 59 -28.65 13.79 10.17
CA GLY A 59 -27.73 13.88 11.29
C GLY A 59 -28.51 14.13 12.58
N ARG A 60 -28.14 13.41 13.65
CA ARG A 60 -28.73 13.55 14.99
C ARG A 60 -28.66 14.98 15.53
N PHE A 61 -27.73 15.79 15.01
CA PHE A 61 -27.47 17.17 15.40
C PHE A 61 -27.51 18.11 14.20
N SER A 62 -27.85 19.37 14.47
CA SER A 62 -27.85 20.43 13.46
C SER A 62 -26.45 20.68 12.89
N PRO A 63 -26.30 20.89 11.58
CA PRO A 63 -25.01 21.18 10.97
C PRO A 63 -24.48 22.56 11.39
N ALA A 64 -23.17 22.75 11.29
CA ALA A 64 -22.55 24.05 11.52
C ALA A 64 -23.02 25.09 10.49
N VAL A 65 -23.33 26.28 10.98
CA VAL A 65 -23.67 27.44 10.15
C VAL A 65 -22.37 28.03 9.60
N VAL A 66 -22.28 28.15 8.28
CA VAL A 66 -21.17 28.85 7.62
C VAL A 66 -21.38 30.35 7.77
N ALA A 67 -20.37 31.04 8.29
CA ALA A 67 -20.43 32.48 8.49
C ALA A 67 -20.24 33.24 7.16
N PRO A 68 -20.83 34.43 6.99
CA PRO A 68 -20.53 35.29 5.85
C PRO A 68 -19.02 35.60 5.77
N ALA A 69 -18.48 35.63 4.56
CA ALA A 69 -17.06 35.84 4.33
C ALA A 69 -16.57 37.17 4.96
N GLY A 70 -15.50 37.10 5.75
CA GLY A 70 -14.90 38.27 6.42
C GLY A 70 -15.71 38.82 7.61
N SER A 71 -16.76 38.13 8.05
CA SER A 71 -17.59 38.59 9.16
C SER A 71 -16.85 38.53 10.51
N ARG A 72 -16.82 39.66 11.22
CA ARG A 72 -16.33 39.75 12.61
C ARG A 72 -17.43 39.65 13.66
N LYS A 73 -18.69 39.73 13.22
CA LYS A 73 -19.88 39.54 14.05
C LYS A 73 -20.74 38.45 13.44
N LEU A 74 -21.25 37.55 14.27
CA LEU A 74 -22.11 36.45 13.84
C LEU A 74 -23.30 36.35 14.79
N ARG A 75 -24.52 36.34 14.24
CA ARG A 75 -25.74 36.11 15.02
C ARG A 75 -26.07 34.62 15.02
N MET A 76 -26.21 34.03 16.19
CA MET A 76 -26.52 32.62 16.40
C MET A 76 -27.65 32.52 17.44
N GLY A 77 -28.89 32.36 16.96
CA GLY A 77 -30.08 32.52 17.79
C GLY A 77 -30.19 33.94 18.35
N GLU A 78 -30.32 34.03 19.68
CA GLU A 78 -30.36 35.31 20.41
C GLU A 78 -28.97 35.90 20.73
N LEU A 79 -27.90 35.14 20.47
CA LEU A 79 -26.53 35.59 20.73
C LEU A 79 -25.94 36.32 19.53
N THR A 80 -25.37 37.50 19.78
CA THR A 80 -24.49 38.19 18.82
C THR A 80 -23.05 38.03 19.29
N LEU A 81 -22.28 37.31 18.50
CA LEU A 81 -20.91 36.94 18.80
C LEU A 81 -19.95 37.93 18.15
N GLU A 82 -18.81 38.17 18.77
CA GLU A 82 -17.72 38.96 18.22
C GLU A 82 -16.45 38.09 18.15
N ALA A 83 -15.82 38.08 16.98
CA ALA A 83 -14.56 37.37 16.78
C ALA A 83 -13.43 38.09 17.52
N PRO A 84 -12.42 37.37 18.05
CA PRO A 84 -11.23 38.00 18.60
C PRO A 84 -10.57 38.96 17.61
N ALA A 85 -9.79 39.91 18.12
CA ALA A 85 -9.06 40.84 17.26
C ALA A 85 -8.18 40.06 16.27
N ARG A 86 -8.19 40.45 14.98
CA ARG A 86 -7.43 39.83 13.88
C ARG A 86 -7.98 38.49 13.39
N TYR A 87 -9.22 38.17 13.77
CA TYR A 87 -9.92 36.96 13.35
C TYR A 87 -11.30 37.28 12.76
N VAL A 88 -11.76 36.41 11.87
CA VAL A 88 -13.11 36.41 11.29
C VAL A 88 -13.77 35.05 11.49
N PHE A 89 -15.09 35.02 11.59
CA PHE A 89 -15.83 33.76 11.70
C PHE A 89 -15.76 32.96 10.39
N ASP A 90 -15.54 31.65 10.50
CA ASP A 90 -15.69 30.70 9.39
C ASP A 90 -16.97 29.90 9.52
N ARG A 91 -17.22 29.32 10.71
CA ARG A 91 -18.42 28.54 11.00
C ARG A 91 -18.70 28.47 12.50
N ALA A 92 -19.96 28.23 12.85
CA ALA A 92 -20.37 28.09 14.25
C ALA A 92 -21.45 27.02 14.45
N LEU A 93 -21.48 26.45 15.65
CA LEU A 93 -22.46 25.49 16.12
C LEU A 93 -23.12 26.01 17.39
N LEU A 94 -24.42 25.80 17.50
CA LEU A 94 -25.15 26.01 18.74
C LEU A 94 -25.23 24.68 19.50
N LEU A 95 -24.78 24.67 20.77
CA LEU A 95 -24.83 23.51 21.65
C LEU A 95 -25.77 23.79 22.83
N GLY A 96 -26.50 22.75 23.26
CA GLY A 96 -27.42 22.83 24.39
C GLY A 96 -28.66 23.69 24.14
N GLU A 97 -29.48 23.84 25.18
CA GLU A 97 -30.71 24.64 25.17
C GLU A 97 -30.81 25.47 26.48
N GLY A 98 -31.55 26.59 26.42
CA GLY A 98 -31.84 27.43 27.58
C GLY A 98 -30.59 28.02 28.24
N GLU A 99 -30.49 27.91 29.56
CA GLU A 99 -29.36 28.48 30.34
C GLU A 99 -28.02 27.77 30.09
N LYS A 100 -28.03 26.55 29.55
CA LYS A 100 -26.83 25.79 29.18
C LYS A 100 -26.41 26.02 27.72
N GLN A 101 -27.14 26.88 27.00
CA GLN A 101 -26.87 27.19 25.62
C GLN A 101 -25.50 27.87 25.48
N GLN A 102 -24.70 27.37 24.55
CA GLN A 102 -23.42 27.99 24.17
C GLN A 102 -23.23 27.92 22.67
N VAL A 103 -22.49 28.88 22.12
CA VAL A 103 -22.03 28.82 20.72
C VAL A 103 -20.56 28.47 20.70
N VAL A 104 -20.22 27.52 19.84
CA VAL A 104 -18.83 27.17 19.54
C VAL A 104 -18.55 27.55 18.10
N ALA A 105 -17.52 28.36 17.89
CA ALA A 105 -17.20 28.89 16.58
C ALA A 105 -15.73 28.68 16.22
N TRP A 106 -15.49 28.24 14.99
CA TRP A 106 -14.17 28.29 14.38
C TRP A 106 -13.96 29.65 13.75
N VAL A 107 -12.90 30.33 14.14
CA VAL A 107 -12.47 31.60 13.57
C VAL A 107 -11.14 31.42 12.85
N LYS A 108 -10.97 32.13 11.72
CA LYS A 108 -9.75 32.14 10.92
C LYS A 108 -9.04 33.46 11.06
N ALA A 109 -7.71 33.44 11.08
CA ALA A 109 -6.92 34.66 11.07
C ALA A 109 -7.21 35.48 9.80
N GLU A 110 -7.27 36.80 9.94
CA GLU A 110 -7.35 37.72 8.81
C GLU A 110 -6.12 37.54 7.90
N ARG A 111 -6.26 37.82 6.60
CA ARG A 111 -5.24 37.47 5.57
C ARG A 111 -3.87 38.09 5.82
N ASP A 112 -3.83 39.24 6.48
CA ASP A 112 -2.64 40.03 6.82
C ASP A 112 -2.18 39.84 8.28
N ALA A 113 -2.87 39.01 9.05
CA ALA A 113 -2.52 38.74 10.43
C ALA A 113 -1.24 37.88 10.53
N ARG A 114 -0.18 38.48 11.08
CA ARG A 114 1.09 37.83 11.46
C ARG A 114 1.14 37.46 12.95
N ASP A 115 1.98 36.49 13.32
CA ASP A 115 2.24 36.13 14.72
C ASP A 115 1.00 35.69 15.50
N VAL A 116 0.01 35.11 14.80
CA VAL A 116 -1.20 34.54 15.40
C VAL A 116 -1.49 33.16 14.81
N PRO A 117 -2.10 32.23 15.57
CA PRO A 117 -2.54 30.95 15.02
C PRO A 117 -3.49 31.14 13.83
N PRO A 118 -3.39 30.34 12.76
CA PRO A 118 -4.24 30.47 11.58
C PRO A 118 -5.74 30.28 11.84
N GLY A 119 -6.07 29.53 12.90
CA GLY A 119 -7.45 29.36 13.34
C GLY A 119 -7.54 29.07 14.84
N LEU A 120 -8.68 29.45 15.42
CA LEU A 120 -9.01 29.22 16.82
C LEU A 120 -10.42 28.65 16.93
N LEU A 121 -10.63 27.77 17.90
CA LEU A 121 -11.96 27.38 18.36
C LEU A 121 -12.31 28.22 19.59
N MET A 122 -13.43 28.93 19.51
CA MET A 122 -13.94 29.84 20.54
C MET A 122 -15.27 29.32 21.08
N ALA A 123 -15.45 29.35 22.40
CA ALA A 123 -16.72 29.07 23.08
C ALA A 123 -17.32 30.37 23.64
N TYR A 124 -18.62 30.53 23.45
CA TYR A 124 -19.41 31.70 23.85
C TYR A 124 -20.62 31.24 24.66
N SER A 125 -20.58 31.43 25.97
CA SER A 125 -21.70 31.13 26.86
C SER A 125 -22.62 32.35 27.00
N VAL A 126 -23.91 32.13 27.30
CA VAL A 126 -24.85 33.21 27.61
C VAL A 126 -24.33 34.02 28.81
N GLY A 127 -24.08 35.32 28.61
CA GLY A 127 -23.55 36.21 29.66
C GLY A 127 -22.08 36.01 30.05
N GLY A 128 -21.40 35.04 29.44
CA GLY A 128 -19.98 34.75 29.68
C GLY A 128 -19.04 35.54 28.74
N LYS A 129 -17.77 35.66 29.13
CA LYS A 129 -16.73 36.15 28.22
C LYS A 129 -16.36 35.05 27.21
N PRO A 130 -16.10 35.40 25.92
CA PRO A 130 -15.58 34.44 24.95
C PRO A 130 -14.31 33.77 25.46
N ARG A 131 -14.24 32.44 25.31
CA ARG A 131 -13.10 31.63 25.76
C ARG A 131 -12.49 30.89 24.58
N GLN A 132 -11.18 31.01 24.41
CA GLN A 132 -10.46 30.13 23.49
C GLN A 132 -10.40 28.73 24.09
N VAL A 133 -10.84 27.73 23.34
CA VAL A 133 -10.87 26.33 23.78
C VAL A 133 -9.86 25.45 23.03
N MET A 134 -9.44 25.86 21.83
CA MET A 134 -8.39 25.19 21.05
C MET A 134 -7.77 26.18 20.07
N ALA A 135 -6.49 26.01 19.73
CA ALA A 135 -5.86 26.65 18.58
C ALA A 135 -5.57 25.62 17.49
N GLN A 136 -5.52 26.03 16.23
CA GLN A 136 -5.07 25.15 15.15
C GLN A 136 -3.68 24.58 15.49
N PRO A 137 -3.50 23.25 15.51
CA PRO A 137 -2.20 22.67 15.84
C PRO A 137 -1.12 23.09 14.84
N SER A 138 0.09 23.37 15.35
CA SER A 138 1.21 23.90 14.57
C SER A 138 1.79 22.91 13.55
N PHE A 139 1.48 21.62 13.68
CA PHE A 139 1.90 20.60 12.71
C PHE A 139 1.11 20.67 11.39
N VAL A 140 -0.04 21.34 11.37
CA VAL A 140 -0.79 21.55 10.12
C VAL A 140 -0.05 22.61 9.30
N PRO A 141 0.38 22.33 8.06
CA PRO A 141 1.21 23.23 7.27
C PRO A 141 0.59 24.61 7.05
N ILE A 142 1.39 25.68 7.17
CA ILE A 142 0.97 27.09 7.04
C ILE A 142 1.81 27.88 6.01
N ALA A 143 2.47 27.20 5.09
CA ALA A 143 3.35 27.82 4.10
C ALA A 143 2.58 28.74 3.12
N PRO A 144 3.26 29.71 2.47
CA PRO A 144 2.64 30.56 1.46
C PRO A 144 1.90 29.74 0.39
N GLY A 145 0.63 30.09 0.16
CA GLY A 145 -0.24 29.40 -0.79
C GLY A 145 -1.00 28.19 -0.24
N CYS A 146 -0.70 27.72 0.98
CA CYS A 146 -1.54 26.70 1.63
C CYS A 146 -2.93 27.26 1.95
N VAL A 147 -3.97 26.47 1.69
CA VAL A 147 -5.36 26.80 1.99
C VAL A 147 -5.89 25.84 3.05
N HIS A 148 -6.52 26.38 4.10
CA HIS A 148 -7.10 25.59 5.18
C HIS A 148 -8.63 25.49 5.05
N THR A 149 -9.12 24.26 5.06
CA THR A 149 -10.54 23.92 5.18
C THR A 149 -10.78 23.27 6.52
N THR A 150 -11.81 23.70 7.23
CA THR A 150 -12.21 23.12 8.52
C THR A 150 -13.58 22.50 8.39
N ARG A 151 -13.84 21.39 9.07
CA ARG A 151 -15.15 20.80 9.33
C ARG A 151 -15.37 20.89 10.84
N LEU A 152 -16.50 21.49 11.23
CA LEU A 152 -16.92 21.62 12.63
C LEU A 152 -18.27 20.90 12.75
N VAL A 153 -18.35 19.88 13.58
CA VAL A 153 -19.54 19.03 13.73
C VAL A 153 -19.81 18.76 15.20
N GLN A 154 -21.07 18.81 15.62
CA GLN A 154 -21.47 18.35 16.94
C GLN A 154 -21.54 16.84 16.92
N THR A 155 -20.84 16.20 17.86
CA THR A 155 -20.73 14.75 17.90
C THR A 155 -21.54 14.12 19.02
N SER A 156 -21.78 14.88 20.09
CA SER A 156 -22.61 14.51 21.23
C SER A 156 -23.23 15.75 21.87
N GLN A 157 -23.81 15.62 23.06
CA GLN A 157 -24.33 16.79 23.78
C GLN A 157 -23.21 17.72 24.27
N SER A 158 -22.01 17.18 24.52
CA SER A 158 -20.92 17.94 25.12
C SER A 158 -19.66 18.07 24.26
N ASN A 159 -19.55 17.30 23.17
CA ASN A 159 -18.37 17.27 22.30
C ASN A 159 -18.63 17.80 20.89
N VAL A 160 -17.56 18.34 20.31
CA VAL A 160 -17.48 18.72 18.89
C VAL A 160 -16.22 18.15 18.24
N LEU A 161 -16.33 17.79 16.97
CA LEU A 161 -15.22 17.46 16.09
C LEU A 161 -14.76 18.70 15.34
N VAL A 162 -13.47 19.01 15.43
CA VAL A 162 -12.77 19.98 14.58
C VAL A 162 -11.77 19.24 13.70
N ASP A 163 -12.10 19.14 12.42
CA ASP A 163 -11.25 18.53 11.40
C ASP A 163 -10.71 19.64 10.48
N THR A 164 -9.42 19.95 10.60
CA THR A 164 -8.77 20.99 9.79
C THR A 164 -7.77 20.35 8.85
N THR A 165 -7.95 20.58 7.54
CA THR A 165 -7.08 20.09 6.47
C THR A 165 -6.41 21.24 5.75
N ALA A 166 -5.12 21.10 5.45
CA ALA A 166 -4.33 22.02 4.63
C ALA A 166 -4.07 21.42 3.24
N THR A 167 -4.32 22.22 2.20
CA THR A 167 -3.96 21.91 0.82
C THR A 167 -2.89 22.90 0.37
N CYS A 168 -1.69 22.42 0.06
CA CYS A 168 -0.55 23.25 -0.29
C CYS A 168 -0.15 23.06 -1.77
N PRO A 169 0.20 24.14 -2.50
CA PRO A 169 0.57 24.06 -3.91
C PRO A 169 1.97 23.45 -4.11
N ALA A 170 2.87 23.63 -3.16
CA ALA A 170 4.16 22.93 -3.15
C ALA A 170 3.95 21.49 -2.66
N GLY A 171 4.52 20.52 -3.39
CA GLY A 171 4.53 19.13 -2.96
C GLY A 171 5.22 19.00 -1.60
N LEU A 172 4.46 18.57 -0.58
CA LEU A 172 5.02 18.29 0.73
C LEU A 172 5.80 16.97 0.68
N VAL A 173 6.79 16.84 1.58
CA VAL A 173 7.46 15.55 1.79
C VAL A 173 6.40 14.49 2.12
N ALA A 174 6.53 13.30 1.52
CA ALA A 174 5.59 12.22 1.72
C ALA A 174 5.41 11.93 3.23
N ARG A 175 4.14 11.72 3.63
CA ARG A 175 3.71 11.43 5.01
C ARG A 175 3.87 12.59 6.01
N VAL A 176 4.10 13.83 5.55
CA VAL A 176 3.89 15.00 6.40
C VAL A 176 2.41 15.13 6.74
N PRO A 177 2.04 15.32 8.02
CA PRO A 177 0.66 15.62 8.42
C PRO A 177 0.12 16.83 7.68
N VAL A 178 -1.06 16.70 7.10
CA VAL A 178 -1.79 17.81 6.43
C VAL A 178 -3.14 18.07 7.08
N GLN A 179 -3.58 17.19 7.96
CA GLN A 179 -4.89 17.23 8.60
C GLN A 179 -4.74 17.04 10.11
N ALA A 180 -5.51 17.81 10.87
CA ALA A 180 -5.69 17.66 12.31
C ALA A 180 -7.15 17.30 12.59
N VAL A 181 -7.38 16.18 13.26
CA VAL A 181 -8.72 15.79 13.73
C VAL A 181 -8.72 15.90 15.25
N SER A 182 -9.49 16.84 15.78
CA SER A 182 -9.55 17.10 17.23
C SER A 182 -10.97 16.96 17.75
N VAL A 183 -11.12 16.25 18.87
CA VAL A 183 -12.36 16.19 19.64
C VAL A 183 -12.22 17.14 20.83
N VAL A 184 -13.19 18.03 20.99
CA VAL A 184 -13.17 19.09 22.00
C VAL A 184 -14.46 19.08 22.80
N ALA A 185 -14.33 19.15 24.13
CA ALA A 185 -15.41 19.32 25.10
C ALA A 185 -15.45 20.79 25.57
N PRO A 186 -16.22 21.69 24.93
CA PRO A 186 -16.08 23.13 25.09
C PRO A 186 -16.46 23.66 26.48
N SER A 187 -17.20 22.89 27.27
CA SER A 187 -17.54 23.23 28.65
C SER A 187 -16.56 22.67 29.70
N SER A 188 -15.62 21.83 29.29
CA SER A 188 -14.64 21.21 30.19
C SER A 188 -13.55 22.20 30.62
N GLU A 189 -12.99 21.98 31.81
CA GLU A 189 -11.77 22.64 32.29
C GLU A 189 -10.57 22.32 31.39
N ARG A 190 -10.54 21.11 30.81
CA ARG A 190 -9.58 20.66 29.79
C ARG A 190 -10.36 20.39 28.50
N PRO A 191 -10.51 21.39 27.61
CA PRO A 191 -11.40 21.26 26.47
C PRO A 191 -10.89 20.27 25.42
N GLU A 192 -9.59 20.25 25.14
CA GLU A 192 -9.02 19.32 24.16
C GLU A 192 -9.03 17.90 24.72
N VAL A 193 -9.88 17.04 24.15
CA VAL A 193 -10.06 15.64 24.57
C VAL A 193 -9.06 14.74 23.85
N LEU A 194 -8.97 14.87 22.53
CA LEU A 194 -8.11 14.06 21.67
C LEU A 194 -7.73 14.87 20.43
N THR A 195 -6.48 14.75 20.00
CA THR A 195 -6.03 15.26 18.69
C THR A 195 -5.23 14.20 17.96
N LEU A 196 -5.56 13.98 16.69
CA LEU A 196 -4.81 13.13 15.77
C LEU A 196 -4.20 13.95 14.64
N ARG A 197 -2.99 13.55 14.25
CA ARG A 197 -2.29 14.04 13.06
C ARG A 197 -2.53 13.07 11.92
N ILE A 198 -2.99 13.56 10.78
CA ILE A 198 -3.23 12.74 9.60
C ILE A 198 -2.42 13.28 8.43
N ALA A 199 -1.55 12.44 7.88
CA ALA A 199 -0.83 12.71 6.66
C ALA A 199 -1.70 12.48 5.43
N ALA A 200 -1.38 13.18 4.33
CA ALA A 200 -2.08 12.99 3.06
C ALA A 200 -2.12 11.50 2.69
N PRO A 201 -3.21 10.97 2.12
CA PRO A 201 -3.30 9.57 1.69
C PRO A 201 -2.28 9.22 0.58
N ALA A 202 -2.14 7.94 0.21
CA ALA A 202 -1.29 7.58 -0.92
C ALA A 202 -1.88 8.12 -2.23
N PRO A 203 -1.08 8.28 -3.30
CA PRO A 203 -1.60 8.76 -4.58
C PRO A 203 -2.83 7.97 -5.06
N GLY A 204 -3.91 8.67 -5.39
CA GLY A 204 -5.18 8.07 -5.84
C GLY A 204 -6.08 7.51 -4.74
N GLU A 205 -5.66 7.53 -3.47
CA GLU A 205 -6.49 7.13 -2.33
C GLU A 205 -7.15 8.34 -1.67
N ALA A 206 -8.27 8.10 -0.98
CA ALA A 206 -8.87 9.05 -0.05
C ALA A 206 -9.00 8.41 1.34
N LEU A 207 -8.71 9.19 2.39
CA LEU A 207 -8.90 8.79 3.78
C LEU A 207 -9.81 9.82 4.46
N SER A 208 -10.93 9.36 5.00
CA SER A 208 -11.86 10.19 5.77
C SER A 208 -12.01 9.68 7.18
N VAL A 209 -12.36 10.58 8.10
CA VAL A 209 -12.65 10.26 9.50
C VAL A 209 -14.02 10.81 9.83
N ASP A 210 -14.87 9.94 10.35
CA ASP A 210 -16.12 10.32 11.00
C ASP A 210 -16.04 9.98 12.48
N GLU A 211 -16.80 10.69 13.30
CA GLU A 211 -16.77 10.56 14.75
C GLU A 211 -18.18 10.21 15.26
N ASP A 212 -18.21 9.35 16.29
CA ASP A 212 -19.41 8.95 17.01
C ASP A 212 -19.16 8.98 18.53
N SER A 213 -19.47 10.10 19.18
CA SER A 213 -19.35 10.27 20.64
C SER A 213 -20.57 9.68 21.37
N ALA A 214 -20.42 8.54 22.03
CA ALA A 214 -21.46 7.91 22.85
C ALA A 214 -20.84 7.28 24.11
N ASP A 215 -21.58 7.26 25.22
CA ASP A 215 -21.20 6.51 26.43
C ASP A 215 -21.33 5.01 26.16
N ARG A 216 -20.20 4.30 26.03
CA ARG A 216 -20.18 2.88 25.63
C ARG A 216 -19.99 1.93 26.80
N ASP A 217 -19.43 2.40 27.91
CA ASP A 217 -19.22 1.58 29.10
C ASP A 217 -20.25 1.84 30.22
N GLY A 218 -21.12 2.83 30.02
CA GLY A 218 -22.26 3.14 30.88
C GLY A 218 -21.86 3.89 32.14
N ASP A 219 -20.69 4.53 32.16
CA ASP A 219 -20.20 5.29 33.31
C ASP A 219 -20.72 6.73 33.36
N GLY A 220 -21.52 7.14 32.36
CA GLY A 220 -22.09 8.46 32.22
C GLY A 220 -21.17 9.47 31.53
N ARG A 221 -20.01 9.06 31.02
CA ARG A 221 -19.06 9.87 30.25
C ARG A 221 -19.10 9.49 28.78
N GLU A 222 -18.85 10.48 27.92
CA GLU A 222 -18.90 10.25 26.47
C GLU A 222 -17.55 9.71 25.98
N ASP A 223 -17.56 8.51 25.40
CA ASP A 223 -16.38 7.92 24.76
C ASP A 223 -16.21 8.46 23.34
N VAL A 224 -14.95 8.52 22.89
CA VAL A 224 -14.61 8.97 21.54
C VAL A 224 -14.42 7.78 20.62
N LYS A 225 -15.21 7.73 19.54
CA LYS A 225 -15.08 6.70 18.50
C LYS A 225 -14.83 7.37 17.16
N LEU A 226 -13.68 7.08 16.56
CA LEU A 226 -13.29 7.57 15.25
C LEU A 226 -13.36 6.43 14.23
N VAL A 227 -14.19 6.59 13.21
CA VAL A 227 -14.32 5.64 12.11
C VAL A 227 -13.51 6.16 10.93
N PHE A 228 -12.40 5.49 10.65
CA PHE A 228 -11.56 5.74 9.49
C PHE A 228 -12.12 4.99 8.31
N THR A 229 -12.32 5.67 7.17
CA THR A 229 -12.72 5.06 5.92
C THR A 229 -11.72 5.39 4.83
N LEU A 230 -11.12 4.35 4.24
CA LEU A 230 -10.26 4.48 3.07
C LEU A 230 -11.07 4.14 1.82
N THR A 231 -10.96 4.97 0.79
CA THR A 231 -11.43 4.66 -0.57
C THR A 231 -10.22 4.45 -1.47
N SER A 232 -10.14 3.29 -2.11
CA SER A 232 -9.07 2.93 -3.04
C SER A 232 -9.20 3.69 -4.37
N PRO A 233 -8.16 3.72 -5.22
CA PRO A 233 -8.23 4.35 -6.54
C PRO A 233 -9.33 3.78 -7.45
N ASP A 234 -9.77 2.55 -7.18
CA ASP A 234 -10.82 1.86 -7.94
C ASP A 234 -12.19 1.94 -7.25
N GLY A 235 -12.32 2.74 -6.19
CA GLY A 235 -13.57 3.03 -5.49
C GLY A 235 -13.97 2.04 -4.40
N ALA A 236 -13.20 0.96 -4.18
CA ALA A 236 -13.43 0.02 -3.08
C ALA A 236 -13.18 0.69 -1.73
N LYS A 237 -14.00 0.39 -0.73
CA LYS A 237 -13.93 1.02 0.58
C LYS A 237 -13.60 0.01 1.67
N ALA A 238 -12.86 0.47 2.67
CA ALA A 238 -12.64 -0.25 3.91
C ALA A 238 -12.75 0.72 5.09
N SER A 239 -13.24 0.23 6.22
CA SER A 239 -13.37 1.04 7.43
C SER A 239 -12.84 0.30 8.66
N ALA A 240 -12.33 1.07 9.61
CA ALA A 240 -11.86 0.59 10.90
C ALA A 240 -12.09 1.66 11.97
N THR A 241 -12.25 1.22 13.21
CA THR A 241 -12.56 2.08 14.34
C THR A 241 -11.32 2.27 15.21
N LEU A 242 -11.02 3.50 15.62
CA LEU A 242 -10.24 3.76 16.83
C LEU A 242 -11.21 4.23 17.91
N ALA A 243 -11.14 3.63 19.09
CA ALA A 243 -11.97 4.00 20.22
C ALA A 243 -11.11 4.42 21.41
N PHE A 244 -11.58 5.42 22.13
CA PHE A 244 -10.94 5.97 23.32
C PHE A 244 -12.01 6.13 24.39
N LEU A 245 -11.74 5.52 25.54
CA LEU A 245 -12.61 5.57 26.72
C LEU A 245 -12.22 6.77 27.57
N ASP A 246 -13.19 7.60 27.94
CA ASP A 246 -12.93 8.67 28.91
C ASP A 246 -12.70 8.07 30.30
N ARG A 247 -11.59 8.43 30.93
CA ARG A 247 -11.25 7.94 32.27
C ARG A 247 -10.87 9.10 33.16
N ALA A 248 -10.88 8.89 34.48
CA ALA A 248 -10.52 9.93 35.45
C ALA A 248 -9.14 10.57 35.21
N ALA A 249 -8.21 9.85 34.58
CA ALA A 249 -6.87 10.34 34.23
C ALA A 249 -6.76 10.98 32.82
N GLY A 250 -7.88 11.05 32.07
CA GLY A 250 -7.94 11.42 30.66
C GLY A 250 -8.28 10.23 29.76
N VAL A 251 -8.47 10.51 28.47
CA VAL A 251 -8.85 9.49 27.49
C VAL A 251 -7.78 8.41 27.34
N SER A 252 -8.23 7.17 27.22
CA SER A 252 -7.36 6.02 27.06
C SER A 252 -7.85 5.16 25.90
N ARG A 253 -6.93 4.69 25.05
CA ARG A 253 -7.29 3.87 23.90
C ARG A 253 -7.92 2.54 24.34
N ASP A 254 -9.03 2.16 23.72
CA ASP A 254 -9.56 0.81 23.81
C ASP A 254 -8.58 -0.16 23.12
N ALA A 255 -7.98 -1.05 23.91
CA ALA A 255 -6.98 -2.00 23.42
C ALA A 255 -7.55 -3.02 22.42
N SER A 256 -8.87 -3.19 22.36
CA SER A 256 -9.51 -4.10 21.41
C SER A 256 -9.62 -3.51 20.00
N GLU A 257 -9.57 -2.17 19.86
CA GLU A 257 -9.67 -1.47 18.58
C GLU A 257 -8.29 -0.98 18.09
N PRO A 258 -8.01 -1.07 16.77
CA PRO A 258 -8.94 -1.37 15.67
C PRO A 258 -9.12 -2.86 15.35
N ARG A 259 -8.49 -3.77 16.11
CA ARG A 259 -8.48 -5.20 15.77
C ARG A 259 -9.89 -5.79 15.66
N THR A 260 -10.80 -5.44 16.56
CA THR A 260 -12.19 -5.94 16.56
C THR A 260 -12.94 -5.49 15.30
N SER A 261 -12.97 -4.20 14.99
CA SER A 261 -13.64 -3.67 13.81
C SER A 261 -13.05 -4.22 12.50
N LEU A 262 -11.72 -4.35 12.42
CA LEU A 262 -11.04 -4.96 11.28
C LEU A 262 -11.37 -6.45 11.11
N ALA A 263 -11.42 -7.21 12.21
CA ALA A 263 -11.78 -8.62 12.18
C ALA A 263 -13.24 -8.84 11.74
N LEU A 264 -14.16 -7.97 12.15
CA LEU A 264 -15.55 -7.98 11.67
C LEU A 264 -15.61 -7.72 10.17
N GLY A 265 -14.91 -6.68 9.68
CA GLY A 265 -14.82 -6.38 8.25
C GLY A 265 -14.25 -7.55 7.44
N ALA A 266 -13.12 -8.13 7.88
CA ALA A 266 -12.50 -9.28 7.20
C ALA A 266 -13.41 -10.51 7.17
N LYS A 267 -14.12 -10.82 8.28
CA LYS A 267 -15.10 -11.91 8.33
C LYS A 267 -16.29 -11.66 7.41
N ALA A 268 -16.78 -10.42 7.35
CA ALA A 268 -17.86 -10.06 6.44
C ALA A 268 -17.46 -10.27 4.98
N ILE A 269 -16.26 -9.84 4.58
CA ILE A 269 -15.70 -10.07 3.24
C ILE A 269 -15.59 -11.57 2.96
N LEU A 270 -15.03 -12.35 3.89
CA LEU A 270 -14.90 -13.81 3.74
C LEU A 270 -16.27 -14.49 3.57
N GLY A 271 -17.26 -14.12 4.38
CA GLY A 271 -18.60 -14.69 4.36
C GLY A 271 -19.37 -14.43 3.06
N LYS A 272 -19.04 -13.33 2.36
CA LYS A 272 -19.64 -12.95 1.07
C LYS A 272 -18.67 -13.06 -0.11
N ALA A 273 -17.57 -13.80 0.02
CA ALA A 273 -16.48 -13.81 -0.95
C ALA A 273 -16.94 -14.27 -2.35
N GLY A 274 -17.25 -13.30 -3.21
CA GLY A 274 -17.54 -13.45 -4.63
C GLY A 274 -16.40 -12.92 -5.51
N PRO A 275 -16.58 -12.83 -6.83
CA PRO A 275 -15.51 -12.48 -7.78
C PRO A 275 -14.90 -11.08 -7.55
N ASN A 276 -15.61 -10.17 -6.88
CA ASN A 276 -15.16 -8.78 -6.68
C ASN A 276 -14.58 -8.50 -5.28
N ALA A 277 -14.62 -9.48 -4.36
CA ALA A 277 -14.22 -9.26 -2.97
C ALA A 277 -12.73 -8.94 -2.81
N SER A 278 -11.88 -9.30 -3.78
CA SER A 278 -10.44 -9.00 -3.79
C SER A 278 -10.16 -7.50 -3.69
N ALA A 279 -10.99 -6.65 -4.31
CA ALA A 279 -10.84 -5.19 -4.22
C ALA A 279 -11.15 -4.66 -2.80
N GLU A 280 -12.11 -5.27 -2.10
CA GLU A 280 -12.39 -4.97 -0.69
C GLU A 280 -11.24 -5.44 0.21
N VAL A 281 -10.67 -6.62 -0.05
CA VAL A 281 -9.48 -7.11 0.66
C VAL A 281 -8.31 -6.13 0.53
N ASP A 282 -8.04 -5.66 -0.69
CA ASP A 282 -6.96 -4.72 -0.95
C ASP A 282 -7.22 -3.35 -0.30
N ALA A 283 -8.47 -2.89 -0.26
CA ALA A 283 -8.85 -1.69 0.49
C ALA A 283 -8.57 -1.84 2.00
N VAL A 284 -8.85 -3.00 2.59
CA VAL A 284 -8.52 -3.27 4.00
C VAL A 284 -7.01 -3.27 4.22
N ARG A 285 -6.21 -3.88 3.33
CA ARG A 285 -4.74 -3.87 3.41
C ARG A 285 -4.16 -2.45 3.33
N ARG A 286 -4.72 -1.58 2.45
CA ARG A 286 -4.35 -0.16 2.35
C ARG A 286 -4.70 0.61 3.63
N LEU A 287 -5.90 0.38 4.17
CA LEU A 287 -6.33 1.00 5.42
C LEU A 287 -5.44 0.58 6.59
N LEU A 288 -5.16 -0.71 6.74
CA LEU A 288 -4.21 -1.23 7.73
C LEU A 288 -2.87 -0.53 7.63
N SER A 289 -2.34 -0.37 6.42
CA SER A 289 -1.01 0.24 6.20
C SER A 289 -0.98 1.72 6.52
N SER A 290 -2.11 2.42 6.37
CA SER A 290 -2.27 3.84 6.70
C SER A 290 -2.55 4.05 8.20
N LEU A 291 -3.30 3.16 8.83
CA LEU A 291 -3.71 3.29 10.23
C LEU A 291 -2.65 2.76 11.20
N CYS A 292 -1.94 1.68 10.85
CA CYS A 292 -1.16 0.89 11.78
C CYS A 292 0.35 1.06 11.59
N ALA A 293 1.05 1.35 12.69
CA ALA A 293 2.51 1.45 12.76
C ALA A 293 3.22 0.18 12.26
N GLU A 294 2.59 -0.98 12.42
CA GLU A 294 3.08 -2.29 12.00
C GLU A 294 3.31 -2.36 10.48
N GLY A 295 2.60 -1.54 9.69
CA GLY A 295 2.75 -1.44 8.24
C GLY A 295 3.97 -0.62 7.81
N ALA A 296 4.67 0.04 8.74
CA ALA A 296 5.84 0.92 8.50
C ALA A 296 5.61 2.12 7.57
N THR A 297 4.40 2.32 7.08
CA THR A 297 3.98 3.51 6.32
C THR A 297 2.75 4.19 6.93
N PRO A 298 2.68 4.36 8.27
CA PRO A 298 1.50 4.94 8.90
C PRO A 298 1.29 6.39 8.42
N ARG A 299 0.01 6.78 8.37
CA ARG A 299 -0.47 8.12 8.05
C ARG A 299 -1.28 8.73 9.19
N VAL A 300 -1.65 7.93 10.20
CA VAL A 300 -2.36 8.38 11.40
C VAL A 300 -1.41 8.33 12.59
N PHE A 301 -1.29 9.45 13.29
CA PHE A 301 -0.42 9.62 14.45
C PHE A 301 -1.20 10.30 15.59
N ASP A 302 -0.73 10.09 16.82
CA ASP A 302 -1.22 10.83 17.99
C ASP A 302 -0.83 12.31 17.96
N ALA A 303 -1.22 13.05 19.00
CA ALA A 303 -0.96 14.47 19.14
C ALA A 303 0.53 14.79 19.22
N GLU A 304 1.37 13.86 19.66
CA GLU A 304 2.83 13.97 19.80
C GLU A 304 3.57 13.59 18.50
N GLY A 305 2.93 12.80 17.63
CA GLY A 305 3.49 12.31 16.37
C GLY A 305 3.93 10.85 16.39
N SER A 306 3.58 10.08 17.42
CA SER A 306 3.79 8.63 17.43
C SER A 306 2.74 7.94 16.57
N PRO A 307 3.13 6.96 15.73
CA PRO A 307 2.16 6.26 14.90
C PRO A 307 1.26 5.36 15.74
N VAL A 308 -0.01 5.27 15.37
CA VAL A 308 -1.00 4.42 16.03
C VAL A 308 -0.59 2.95 15.89
N ARG A 309 -0.53 2.22 17.00
CA ARG A 309 -0.20 0.77 17.01
C ARG A 309 -1.47 -0.06 16.98
N CYS A 310 -1.56 -1.03 16.09
CA CYS A 310 -2.74 -1.90 15.99
C CYS A 310 -2.56 -3.28 16.65
N GLU A 311 -1.34 -3.60 17.10
CA GLU A 311 -1.01 -4.83 17.80
C GLU A 311 -1.26 -6.09 16.95
N ASP A 312 -1.70 -7.21 17.55
CA ASP A 312 -1.78 -8.50 16.85
C ASP A 312 -2.88 -8.55 15.79
N LEU A 313 -2.48 -8.35 14.53
CA LEU A 313 -3.32 -8.41 13.35
C LEU A 313 -3.33 -9.78 12.65
N GLY A 314 -2.65 -10.80 13.19
CA GLY A 314 -2.44 -12.08 12.50
C GLY A 314 -3.74 -12.75 12.03
N GLY A 315 -4.75 -12.81 12.89
CA GLY A 315 -6.06 -13.38 12.54
C GLY A 315 -6.82 -12.60 11.46
N VAL A 316 -6.63 -11.28 11.39
CA VAL A 316 -7.21 -10.43 10.33
C VAL A 316 -6.53 -10.74 9.01
N VAL A 317 -5.19 -10.78 8.99
CA VAL A 317 -4.39 -11.10 7.79
C VAL A 317 -4.74 -12.47 7.23
N ASP A 318 -4.81 -13.50 8.09
CA ASP A 318 -5.20 -14.86 7.69
C ASP A 318 -6.61 -14.91 7.08
N THR A 319 -7.57 -14.18 7.67
CA THR A 319 -8.95 -14.12 7.20
C THR A 319 -9.04 -13.45 5.83
N LEU A 320 -8.33 -12.32 5.65
CA LEU A 320 -8.25 -11.60 4.39
C LEU A 320 -7.60 -12.44 3.29
N ALA A 321 -6.52 -13.18 3.59
CA ALA A 321 -5.87 -14.06 2.63
C ALA A 321 -6.80 -15.18 2.14
N ARG A 322 -7.59 -15.79 3.04
CA ARG A 322 -8.61 -16.78 2.64
C ARG A 322 -9.69 -16.16 1.77
N ALA A 323 -10.16 -14.95 2.10
CA ALA A 323 -11.17 -14.24 1.31
C ALA A 323 -10.67 -13.89 -0.09
N ASP A 324 -9.41 -13.44 -0.21
CA ASP A 324 -8.73 -13.15 -1.48
C ASP A 324 -8.66 -14.40 -2.37
N VAL A 325 -8.24 -15.54 -1.82
CA VAL A 325 -8.19 -16.83 -2.55
C VAL A 325 -9.56 -17.23 -3.07
N LEU A 326 -10.59 -17.19 -2.23
CA LEU A 326 -11.96 -17.56 -2.64
C LEU A 326 -12.50 -16.61 -3.71
N SER A 327 -12.25 -15.31 -3.55
CA SER A 327 -12.66 -14.29 -4.51
C SER A 327 -12.03 -14.51 -5.89
N ARG A 328 -10.72 -14.77 -5.92
CA ARG A 328 -9.98 -14.99 -7.17
C ARG A 328 -10.36 -16.29 -7.85
N LEU A 329 -10.58 -17.36 -7.08
CA LEU A 329 -11.12 -18.61 -7.63
C LEU A 329 -12.52 -18.40 -8.24
N ALA A 330 -13.39 -17.62 -7.58
CA ALA A 330 -14.70 -17.27 -8.11
C ALA A 330 -14.60 -16.42 -9.39
N ALA A 331 -13.59 -15.55 -9.50
CA ALA A 331 -13.27 -14.76 -10.68
C ALA A 331 -12.54 -15.53 -11.79
N LYS A 332 -12.26 -16.83 -11.61
CA LYS A 332 -11.42 -17.65 -12.51
C LYS A 332 -10.01 -17.05 -12.71
N ASP A 333 -9.43 -16.51 -11.65
CA ASP A 333 -8.06 -16.02 -11.58
C ASP A 333 -7.21 -16.98 -10.73
N ALA A 334 -6.82 -18.15 -11.27
CA ALA A 334 -6.01 -19.09 -10.49
C ALA A 334 -4.61 -18.56 -10.19
N LEU A 335 -4.05 -17.77 -11.10
CA LEU A 335 -2.73 -17.15 -10.89
C LEU A 335 -2.77 -16.23 -9.67
N GLY A 336 -3.70 -15.30 -9.64
CA GLY A 336 -3.88 -14.45 -8.47
C GLY A 336 -4.23 -15.26 -7.22
N ALA A 337 -5.06 -16.30 -7.31
CA ALA A 337 -5.41 -17.12 -6.15
C ALA A 337 -4.17 -17.82 -5.54
N VAL A 338 -3.31 -18.42 -6.37
CA VAL A 338 -2.07 -19.05 -5.91
C VAL A 338 -1.04 -18.00 -5.48
N SER A 339 -1.02 -16.81 -6.10
CA SER A 339 -0.13 -15.70 -5.73
C SER A 339 -0.28 -15.24 -4.28
N VAL A 340 -1.42 -15.53 -3.63
CA VAL A 340 -1.60 -15.25 -2.19
C VAL A 340 -0.59 -16.02 -1.35
N LEU A 341 -0.22 -17.25 -1.73
CA LEU A 341 0.82 -18.02 -1.05
C LEU A 341 2.22 -17.48 -1.34
N SER A 342 2.48 -17.04 -2.57
CA SER A 342 3.74 -16.38 -2.95
C SER A 342 3.97 -15.06 -2.19
N ARG A 343 2.89 -14.44 -1.72
CA ARG A 343 2.89 -13.18 -0.96
C ARG A 343 2.51 -13.39 0.52
N SER A 344 2.70 -14.61 1.03
CA SER A 344 2.27 -15.00 2.39
C SER A 344 2.93 -14.19 3.51
N ASP A 345 4.06 -13.54 3.25
CA ASP A 345 4.80 -12.71 4.19
C ASP A 345 4.80 -11.21 3.83
N TRP A 346 4.01 -10.81 2.82
CA TRP A 346 4.01 -9.43 2.34
C TRP A 346 3.25 -8.46 3.25
N TYR A 347 2.24 -8.93 3.99
CA TYR A 347 1.31 -8.05 4.68
C TYR A 347 1.32 -8.31 6.19
N PHE A 348 2.04 -7.44 6.91
CA PHE A 348 2.22 -7.33 8.35
C PHE A 348 2.95 -8.50 9.00
N LYS A 349 2.45 -9.71 8.79
CA LYS A 349 2.96 -10.94 9.37
C LYS A 349 2.81 -12.06 8.36
N LYS A 350 3.73 -13.04 8.44
CA LYS A 350 3.59 -14.29 7.70
C LYS A 350 2.27 -14.98 8.07
N LEU A 351 1.59 -15.52 7.07
CA LEU A 351 0.41 -16.37 7.27
C LEU A 351 0.67 -17.47 8.29
N SER A 352 -0.34 -17.79 9.11
CA SER A 352 -0.24 -18.93 10.01
C SER A 352 -0.19 -20.25 9.24
N ALA A 353 0.43 -21.28 9.82
CA ALA A 353 0.48 -22.61 9.21
C ALA A 353 -0.93 -23.17 8.92
N ASP A 354 -1.91 -22.88 9.77
CA ASP A 354 -3.30 -23.28 9.57
C ASP A 354 -3.95 -22.55 8.40
N ALA A 355 -3.67 -21.25 8.22
CA ALA A 355 -4.12 -20.50 7.06
C ALA A 355 -3.46 -21.00 5.77
N GLU A 356 -2.15 -21.18 5.74
CA GLU A 356 -1.42 -21.73 4.60
C GLU A 356 -1.95 -23.12 4.20
N LYS A 357 -2.16 -24.01 5.17
CA LYS A 357 -2.71 -25.35 4.94
C LYS A 357 -4.14 -25.29 4.40
N SER A 358 -4.99 -24.44 4.98
CA SER A 358 -6.37 -24.26 4.53
C SER A 358 -6.44 -23.72 3.09
N ILE A 359 -5.63 -22.72 2.77
CA ILE A 359 -5.55 -22.12 1.42
C ILE A 359 -5.05 -23.15 0.42
N THR A 360 -3.96 -23.86 0.74
CA THR A 360 -3.40 -24.91 -0.12
C THR A 360 -4.42 -26.00 -0.42
N LYS A 361 -5.17 -26.44 0.59
CA LYS A 361 -6.26 -27.41 0.43
C LYS A 361 -7.35 -26.91 -0.53
N GLU A 362 -7.77 -25.66 -0.41
CA GLU A 362 -8.80 -25.11 -1.30
C GLU A 362 -8.29 -24.96 -2.74
N LEU A 363 -7.06 -24.48 -2.93
CA LEU A 363 -6.43 -24.36 -4.25
C LEU A 363 -6.31 -25.73 -4.95
N THR A 364 -5.73 -26.72 -4.26
CA THR A 364 -5.56 -28.08 -4.81
C THR A 364 -6.88 -28.80 -5.08
N LYS A 365 -7.95 -28.44 -4.38
CA LYS A 365 -9.31 -28.96 -4.62
C LYS A 365 -9.97 -28.35 -5.86
N ARG A 366 -9.71 -27.06 -6.14
CA ARG A 366 -10.42 -26.28 -7.17
C ARG A 366 -9.70 -26.25 -8.51
N LEU A 367 -8.38 -26.37 -8.51
CA LEU A 367 -7.56 -26.38 -9.72
C LEU A 367 -7.41 -27.81 -10.24
N LEU A 368 -7.39 -27.96 -11.57
CA LEU A 368 -7.16 -29.27 -12.18
C LEU A 368 -5.71 -29.69 -11.95
N ALA A 369 -5.49 -30.70 -11.12
CA ALA A 369 -4.17 -31.23 -10.87
C ALA A 369 -3.66 -31.99 -12.10
N VAL A 370 -2.46 -31.64 -12.56
CA VAL A 370 -1.75 -32.33 -13.65
C VAL A 370 -0.40 -32.77 -13.13
N THR A 371 -0.02 -34.02 -13.40
CA THR A 371 1.33 -34.52 -13.12
C THR A 371 2.05 -34.68 -14.46
N PRO A 372 2.88 -33.71 -14.87
CA PRO A 372 3.57 -33.78 -16.14
C PRO A 372 4.73 -34.78 -16.09
N SER A 373 5.09 -35.34 -17.24
CA SER A 373 6.40 -35.97 -17.44
C SER A 373 7.45 -34.89 -17.71
N ALA A 374 8.70 -35.12 -17.31
CA ALA A 374 9.79 -34.15 -17.45
C ALA A 374 10.93 -34.71 -18.28
N ARG A 375 11.44 -33.94 -19.23
CA ARG A 375 12.63 -34.24 -20.04
C ARG A 375 13.58 -33.05 -20.04
N VAL A 376 14.85 -33.30 -19.72
CA VAL A 376 15.92 -32.29 -19.84
C VAL A 376 16.43 -32.30 -21.28
N LEU A 377 16.55 -31.13 -21.89
CA LEU A 377 17.11 -30.97 -23.24
C LEU A 377 18.62 -30.71 -23.18
N ALA A 378 19.32 -31.02 -24.27
CA ALA A 378 20.77 -30.83 -24.38
C ALA A 378 21.15 -29.35 -24.58
N ALA A 379 20.31 -28.59 -25.28
CA ALA A 379 20.51 -27.17 -25.52
C ALA A 379 20.63 -26.37 -24.21
N LYS A 380 21.62 -25.46 -24.18
CA LYS A 380 21.87 -24.56 -23.05
C LYS A 380 21.27 -23.18 -23.34
N PRO A 381 20.28 -22.73 -22.57
CA PRO A 381 19.64 -21.45 -22.81
C PRO A 381 20.59 -20.31 -22.45
N LYS A 382 20.50 -19.21 -23.20
CA LYS A 382 21.18 -17.96 -22.87
C LYS A 382 20.55 -17.37 -21.61
N LEU A 383 21.36 -17.16 -20.57
CA LEU A 383 20.91 -16.61 -19.29
C LEU A 383 20.99 -15.08 -19.31
N ALA A 384 19.95 -14.42 -18.82
CA ALA A 384 19.92 -12.97 -18.61
C ALA A 384 19.70 -12.64 -17.13
N LYS A 385 20.06 -11.40 -16.75
CA LYS A 385 19.92 -10.87 -15.38
C LYS A 385 18.83 -9.81 -15.35
N GLY A 386 18.12 -9.70 -14.22
CA GLY A 386 17.02 -8.77 -14.05
C GLY A 386 15.80 -9.13 -14.91
N PRO A 387 14.87 -8.20 -15.15
CA PRO A 387 13.71 -8.47 -15.99
C PRO A 387 14.09 -8.72 -17.45
N HIS A 388 13.68 -9.86 -18.00
CA HIS A 388 13.99 -10.27 -19.36
C HIS A 388 12.89 -11.16 -19.95
N TRP A 389 12.78 -11.19 -21.27
CA TRP A 389 12.02 -12.21 -21.99
C TRP A 389 12.70 -13.56 -21.85
N SER A 390 11.91 -14.64 -21.78
CA SER A 390 12.47 -15.98 -21.74
C SER A 390 13.31 -16.28 -22.99
N PRO A 391 14.42 -17.03 -22.87
CA PRO A 391 15.13 -17.56 -24.03
C PRO A 391 14.38 -18.72 -24.70
N LEU A 392 13.18 -19.07 -24.23
CA LEU A 392 12.35 -20.16 -24.74
C LEU A 392 11.13 -19.62 -25.49
N TRP A 393 10.70 -20.33 -26.55
CA TRP A 393 9.47 -19.98 -27.27
C TRP A 393 8.89 -21.19 -27.99
N PHE A 394 7.59 -21.44 -27.87
CA PHE A 394 6.93 -22.47 -28.68
C PHE A 394 6.52 -21.91 -30.04
N GLU A 395 6.67 -22.72 -31.09
CA GLU A 395 6.03 -22.48 -32.37
C GLU A 395 4.58 -23.01 -32.37
N GLN A 396 3.81 -22.63 -33.40
CA GLN A 396 2.42 -23.07 -33.54
C GLN A 396 2.28 -24.59 -33.73
N ASP A 397 3.30 -25.26 -34.27
CA ASP A 397 3.32 -26.72 -34.45
C ASP A 397 3.72 -27.48 -33.16
N GLY A 398 4.09 -26.76 -32.10
CA GLY A 398 4.51 -27.30 -30.81
C GLY A 398 6.01 -27.58 -30.68
N ALA A 399 6.84 -27.24 -31.67
CA ALA A 399 8.29 -27.23 -31.51
C ALA A 399 8.73 -26.13 -30.54
N LEU A 400 9.84 -26.35 -29.83
CA LEU A 400 10.41 -25.40 -28.88
C LEU A 400 11.68 -24.76 -29.47
N LEU A 401 11.68 -23.44 -29.60
CA LEU A 401 12.85 -22.63 -29.91
C LEU A 401 13.58 -22.24 -28.62
N ILE A 402 14.90 -22.33 -28.65
CA ILE A 402 15.79 -22.10 -27.52
C ILE A 402 16.91 -21.16 -27.99
N VAL A 403 16.94 -19.95 -27.47
CA VAL A 403 18.05 -19.01 -27.68
C VAL A 403 19.24 -19.48 -26.86
N THR A 404 20.36 -19.72 -27.53
CA THR A 404 21.65 -20.12 -26.94
C THR A 404 22.73 -19.11 -27.33
N ASP A 405 23.93 -19.22 -26.76
CA ASP A 405 25.07 -18.38 -27.18
C ASP A 405 25.52 -18.67 -28.63
N ALA A 406 25.21 -19.86 -29.16
CA ALA A 406 25.56 -20.27 -30.52
C ALA A 406 24.50 -19.93 -31.58
N GLY A 407 23.31 -19.46 -31.17
CA GLY A 407 22.17 -19.22 -32.06
C GLY A 407 20.88 -19.82 -31.51
N VAL A 408 19.91 -20.08 -32.39
CA VAL A 408 18.61 -20.67 -32.00
C VAL A 408 18.60 -22.16 -32.27
N VAL A 409 18.40 -22.96 -31.21
CA VAL A 409 18.16 -24.40 -31.32
C VAL A 409 16.66 -24.65 -31.36
N ARG A 410 16.22 -25.50 -32.30
CA ARG A 410 14.85 -25.97 -32.40
C ARG A 410 14.77 -27.41 -31.91
N ALA A 411 14.04 -27.63 -30.83
CA ALA A 411 13.67 -28.97 -30.37
C ALA A 411 12.31 -29.36 -30.97
N SER A 412 12.21 -30.57 -31.51
CA SER A 412 10.94 -31.10 -32.01
C SER A 412 9.89 -31.19 -30.88
N ARG A 413 8.60 -31.26 -31.24
CA ARG A 413 7.50 -31.37 -30.28
C ARG A 413 7.64 -32.55 -29.31
N ASP A 414 8.18 -33.67 -29.79
CA ASP A 414 8.49 -34.84 -28.97
C ASP A 414 9.84 -34.74 -28.23
N ALA A 415 10.64 -33.71 -28.54
CA ALA A 415 11.98 -33.47 -28.05
C ALA A 415 12.98 -34.62 -28.33
N GLU A 416 12.72 -35.43 -29.36
CA GLU A 416 13.67 -36.45 -29.81
C GLU A 416 14.80 -35.88 -30.66
N THR A 417 14.58 -34.72 -31.27
CA THR A 417 15.57 -34.05 -32.12
C THR A 417 15.79 -32.61 -31.66
N GLU A 418 17.05 -32.20 -31.61
CA GLU A 418 17.49 -30.83 -31.35
C GLU A 418 18.42 -30.41 -32.48
N THR A 419 18.01 -29.38 -33.24
CA THR A 419 18.75 -28.93 -34.42
C THR A 419 19.05 -27.44 -34.29
N LEU A 420 20.31 -27.07 -34.48
CA LEU A 420 20.70 -25.66 -34.60
C LEU A 420 20.14 -25.12 -35.93
N LEU A 421 19.41 -24.01 -35.88
CA LEU A 421 18.87 -23.39 -37.08
C LEU A 421 19.95 -22.52 -37.73
N GLU A 422 20.37 -22.89 -38.95
CA GLU A 422 21.37 -22.19 -39.76
C GLU A 422 20.79 -21.84 -41.15
N GLY A 423 21.24 -20.72 -41.74
CA GLY A 423 20.91 -20.32 -43.12
C GLY A 423 19.84 -19.22 -43.27
N GLU A 424 19.60 -18.81 -44.53
CA GLU A 424 18.57 -17.82 -44.87
C GLU A 424 17.16 -18.39 -44.57
N GLY A 425 16.39 -17.70 -43.72
CA GLY A 425 15.08 -18.15 -43.25
C GLY A 425 15.07 -18.86 -41.90
N ALA A 426 16.25 -19.09 -41.28
CA ALA A 426 16.33 -19.55 -39.89
C ALA A 426 15.77 -18.50 -38.91
N ALA A 427 15.12 -18.96 -37.84
CA ALA A 427 14.62 -18.07 -36.80
C ALA A 427 15.80 -17.31 -36.17
N SER A 428 15.76 -15.97 -36.24
CA SER A 428 16.77 -15.13 -35.62
C SER A 428 16.60 -15.12 -34.09
N PRO A 429 17.70 -15.12 -33.31
CA PRO A 429 17.59 -14.98 -31.86
C PRO A 429 16.92 -13.64 -31.53
N TRP A 430 15.93 -13.66 -30.63
CA TRP A 430 15.24 -12.45 -30.19
C TRP A 430 15.99 -11.77 -29.05
N PRO A 431 15.87 -10.44 -28.91
CA PRO A 431 16.43 -9.73 -27.77
C PRO A 431 15.73 -10.16 -26.48
N LEU A 432 16.51 -10.45 -25.45
CA LEU A 432 15.97 -10.80 -24.12
C LEU A 432 15.63 -9.54 -23.30
N ASP A 433 16.16 -8.38 -23.66
CA ASP A 433 15.82 -7.12 -22.99
C ASP A 433 14.35 -6.75 -23.24
N VAL A 434 13.66 -6.35 -22.17
CA VAL A 434 12.26 -5.94 -22.25
C VAL A 434 12.18 -4.43 -22.47
N THR A 435 11.74 -4.03 -23.66
CA THR A 435 11.45 -2.64 -23.99
C THR A 435 9.96 -2.43 -24.18
N ASP A 436 9.44 -1.30 -23.69
CA ASP A 436 8.11 -0.83 -24.07
C ASP A 436 8.11 -0.32 -25.53
N GLN A 437 6.93 0.02 -26.06
CA GLN A 437 6.81 0.57 -27.42
C GLN A 437 7.45 1.95 -27.60
N GLY A 438 7.74 2.66 -26.50
CA GLY A 438 8.47 3.93 -26.49
C GLY A 438 9.98 3.77 -26.42
N GLY A 439 10.50 2.54 -26.45
CA GLY A 439 11.94 2.24 -26.36
C GLY A 439 12.52 2.32 -24.95
N LYS A 440 11.68 2.43 -23.91
CA LYS A 440 12.13 2.42 -22.51
C LYS A 440 12.35 0.98 -22.06
N ARG A 441 13.49 0.73 -21.43
CA ARG A 441 13.85 -0.60 -20.93
C ARG A 441 13.31 -0.80 -19.51
N LEU A 442 12.60 -1.91 -19.29
CA LEU A 442 12.18 -2.35 -17.97
C LEU A 442 13.41 -2.70 -17.13
N SER A 443 13.58 -2.03 -15.99
CA SER A 443 14.76 -2.19 -15.13
C SER A 443 14.50 -3.02 -13.87
N GLY A 444 13.24 -3.16 -13.46
CA GLY A 444 12.88 -3.91 -12.26
C GLY A 444 11.50 -3.55 -11.73
N SER A 445 11.25 -3.94 -10.49
CA SER A 445 10.13 -3.46 -9.69
C SER A 445 10.62 -2.63 -8.50
N LEU A 446 9.78 -1.71 -8.04
CA LEU A 446 10.01 -0.86 -6.89
C LEU A 446 8.86 -1.00 -5.90
N CYS A 447 9.18 -1.46 -4.70
CA CYS A 447 8.25 -1.58 -3.58
C CYS A 447 8.34 -0.31 -2.72
N ALA A 448 7.85 0.82 -3.24
CA ALA A 448 8.03 2.14 -2.63
C ALA A 448 7.24 2.32 -1.31
N CYS A 449 7.73 3.19 -0.43
CA CYS A 449 7.11 3.44 0.88
C CYS A 449 6.02 4.52 0.88
N ASP A 450 5.91 5.27 -0.21
CA ASP A 450 4.97 6.36 -0.42
C ASP A 450 3.77 5.96 -1.30
N SER A 451 3.91 4.92 -2.12
CA SER A 451 2.85 4.31 -2.94
C SER A 451 2.39 2.97 -2.37
N SER A 452 1.09 2.69 -2.47
CA SER A 452 0.49 1.45 -1.99
C SER A 452 0.68 0.27 -2.95
N GLU A 453 1.02 0.55 -4.21
CA GLU A 453 1.27 -0.43 -5.25
C GLU A 453 2.78 -0.64 -5.47
N VAL A 454 3.14 -1.83 -5.92
CA VAL A 454 4.46 -2.03 -6.53
C VAL A 454 4.50 -1.25 -7.84
N GLN A 455 5.62 -0.60 -8.12
CA GLN A 455 5.83 0.14 -9.37
C GLN A 455 6.79 -0.63 -10.29
N LEU A 456 6.62 -0.50 -11.59
CA LEU A 456 7.59 -0.95 -12.58
C LEU A 456 8.60 0.17 -12.83
N GLY A 457 9.88 -0.15 -12.70
CA GLY A 457 10.99 0.76 -12.99
C GLY A 457 11.37 0.71 -14.47
N PHE A 458 11.65 1.86 -15.05
CA PHE A 458 12.10 1.98 -16.43
C PHE A 458 13.37 2.83 -16.52
N THR A 459 14.13 2.60 -17.58
CA THR A 459 15.29 3.42 -17.99
C THR A 459 15.10 3.85 -19.44
N ASP A 460 15.55 5.05 -19.78
CA ASP A 460 15.59 5.48 -21.19
C ASP A 460 16.81 4.88 -21.93
N SER A 461 16.97 5.23 -23.20
CA SER A 461 18.08 4.77 -24.03
C SER A 461 19.46 5.23 -23.55
N ALA A 462 19.53 6.29 -22.73
CA ALA A 462 20.76 6.76 -22.09
C ALA A 462 21.01 6.07 -20.73
N GLY A 463 20.11 5.19 -20.29
CA GLY A 463 20.19 4.51 -19.00
C GLY A 463 19.70 5.36 -17.83
N ALA A 464 19.09 6.52 -18.07
CA ALA A 464 18.58 7.37 -16.99
C ALA A 464 17.25 6.82 -16.45
N PRO A 465 17.09 6.74 -15.11
CA PRO A 465 15.87 6.21 -14.49
C PRO A 465 14.67 7.10 -14.83
N GLN A 466 13.55 6.46 -15.11
CA GLN A 466 12.27 7.10 -15.41
C GLN A 466 11.31 6.94 -14.24
N ASN A 467 10.21 7.70 -14.26
CA ASN A 467 9.15 7.57 -13.27
C ASN A 467 8.57 6.14 -13.27
N GLY A 468 8.38 5.61 -12.06
CA GLY A 468 7.78 4.30 -11.87
C GLY A 468 6.32 4.27 -12.32
N VAL A 469 5.90 3.16 -12.93
CA VAL A 469 4.51 2.95 -13.35
C VAL A 469 3.82 2.04 -12.34
N PRO A 470 2.74 2.48 -11.65
CA PRO A 470 2.09 1.64 -10.64
C PRO A 470 1.43 0.41 -11.26
N THR A 471 1.64 -0.74 -10.63
CA THR A 471 0.98 -2.01 -10.96
C THR A 471 -0.36 -2.14 -10.22
N ARG A 472 -1.08 -3.25 -10.43
CA ARG A 472 -2.28 -3.59 -9.63
C ARG A 472 -1.95 -4.41 -8.37
N VAL A 473 -0.68 -4.71 -8.14
CA VAL A 473 -0.23 -5.52 -7.01
C VAL A 473 0.16 -4.59 -5.87
N LEU A 474 -0.43 -4.79 -4.69
CA LEU A 474 -0.06 -4.01 -3.50
C LEU A 474 1.39 -4.27 -3.11
N ALA A 475 2.07 -3.21 -2.69
CA ALA A 475 3.41 -3.28 -2.15
C ALA A 475 3.42 -4.01 -0.79
N PRO A 476 4.49 -4.75 -0.48
CA PRO A 476 4.67 -5.38 0.81
C PRO A 476 4.82 -4.33 1.93
N ARG A 477 4.18 -4.61 3.07
CA ARG A 477 4.14 -3.79 4.28
C ARG A 477 4.38 -4.69 5.49
N PRO A 478 5.41 -4.48 6.32
CA PRO A 478 6.31 -3.33 6.30
C PRO A 478 7.37 -3.37 5.19
N GLY A 479 7.60 -4.52 4.55
CA GLY A 479 8.49 -4.67 3.39
C GLY A 479 9.85 -3.96 3.55
N GLY A 480 10.27 -3.26 2.50
CA GLY A 480 11.52 -2.50 2.47
C GLY A 480 11.52 -1.25 3.36
N CYS A 481 10.37 -0.85 3.90
CA CYS A 481 10.22 0.37 4.69
C CYS A 481 10.68 0.23 6.14
N LYS A 482 10.84 -1.00 6.62
CA LYS A 482 11.34 -1.31 7.99
C LYS A 482 12.58 -2.21 8.00
N GLY A 483 13.15 -2.55 6.85
CA GLY A 483 14.28 -3.47 6.77
C GLY A 483 14.68 -3.85 5.36
N ARG A 484 15.52 -4.88 5.25
CA ARG A 484 15.96 -5.41 3.96
C ARG A 484 14.85 -6.28 3.36
N PHE A 485 14.21 -5.78 2.32
CA PHE A 485 13.31 -6.54 1.47
C PHE A 485 13.68 -6.24 0.02
N THR A 486 13.76 -7.27 -0.81
CA THR A 486 14.04 -7.11 -2.24
C THR A 486 12.72 -7.28 -2.99
N CYS A 487 12.31 -6.25 -3.72
CA CYS A 487 11.13 -6.32 -4.56
C CYS A 487 11.38 -7.38 -5.66
N PRO A 488 10.42 -8.29 -5.92
CA PRO A 488 10.65 -9.37 -6.88
C PRO A 488 10.72 -8.84 -8.31
N ASP A 489 11.62 -9.39 -9.11
CA ASP A 489 11.70 -9.01 -10.52
C ASP A 489 10.40 -9.36 -11.26
N PRO A 490 9.86 -8.44 -12.08
CA PRO A 490 8.71 -8.74 -12.93
C PRO A 490 9.08 -9.71 -14.06
N VAL A 491 8.23 -10.70 -14.30
CA VAL A 491 8.33 -11.60 -15.46
C VAL A 491 7.46 -11.03 -16.59
N PRO A 492 8.00 -10.70 -17.76
CA PRO A 492 7.23 -10.08 -18.83
C PRO A 492 6.25 -11.07 -19.47
N VAL A 493 5.05 -10.59 -19.75
CA VAL A 493 3.97 -11.36 -20.39
C VAL A 493 3.61 -10.79 -21.75
N GLY A 494 3.59 -9.46 -21.89
CA GLY A 494 3.24 -8.83 -23.15
C GLY A 494 3.59 -7.36 -23.16
N SER A 495 3.68 -6.79 -24.36
CA SER A 495 3.87 -5.37 -24.58
C SER A 495 2.75 -4.84 -25.46
N SER A 496 2.19 -3.70 -25.09
CA SER A 496 1.11 -3.02 -25.81
C SER A 496 1.39 -1.52 -25.86
N PRO A 497 0.68 -0.74 -26.69
CA PRO A 497 0.79 0.72 -26.69
C PRO A 497 0.47 1.35 -25.33
N GLU A 498 -0.36 0.67 -24.53
CA GLU A 498 -0.82 1.13 -23.21
C GLU A 498 0.14 0.73 -22.08
N GLY A 499 1.19 -0.06 -22.38
CA GLY A 499 2.22 -0.47 -21.44
C GLY A 499 2.50 -1.98 -21.43
N LEU A 500 3.31 -2.41 -20.47
CA LEU A 500 3.71 -3.79 -20.27
C LEU A 500 2.72 -4.55 -19.38
N SER A 501 2.41 -5.79 -19.78
CA SER A 501 1.79 -6.79 -18.92
C SER A 501 2.89 -7.66 -18.31
N VAL A 502 2.86 -7.86 -17.00
CA VAL A 502 3.89 -8.62 -16.27
C VAL A 502 3.26 -9.52 -15.20
N LEU A 503 3.93 -10.62 -14.87
CA LEU A 503 3.68 -11.35 -13.64
C LEU A 503 4.59 -10.78 -12.56
N LEU A 504 4.00 -10.42 -11.42
CA LEU A 504 4.70 -9.91 -10.25
C LEU A 504 4.27 -10.72 -9.03
N ALA A 505 5.22 -11.42 -8.41
CA ALA A 505 4.96 -12.35 -7.31
C ALA A 505 3.84 -13.37 -7.61
N GLY A 506 3.74 -13.82 -8.87
CA GLY A 506 2.73 -14.78 -9.34
C GLY A 506 1.37 -14.17 -9.68
N SER A 507 1.18 -12.86 -9.54
CA SER A 507 -0.05 -12.16 -9.93
C SER A 507 0.16 -11.43 -11.27
N LEU A 508 -0.79 -11.58 -12.19
CA LEU A 508 -0.78 -10.86 -13.46
C LEU A 508 -1.18 -9.40 -13.23
N SER A 509 -0.31 -8.47 -13.63
CA SER A 509 -0.58 -7.05 -13.68
C SER A 509 -0.58 -6.57 -15.12
N GLU A 510 -1.71 -6.01 -15.55
CA GLU A 510 -1.89 -5.47 -16.90
C GLU A 510 -2.19 -3.96 -16.84
N PRO A 511 -1.86 -3.20 -17.89
CA PRO A 511 -2.26 -1.81 -18.03
C PRO A 511 -3.77 -1.63 -17.80
N ARG A 512 -4.19 -0.45 -17.31
CA ARG A 512 -5.62 -0.17 -17.03
C ARG A 512 -6.48 -0.30 -18.29
N LYS A 513 -5.96 0.13 -19.44
CA LYS A 513 -6.53 -0.09 -20.76
C LYS A 513 -5.78 -1.24 -21.41
N ALA A 514 -6.21 -2.47 -21.15
CA ALA A 514 -5.60 -3.63 -21.79
C ALA A 514 -6.12 -3.73 -23.24
N GLY A 515 -5.26 -3.47 -24.22
CA GLY A 515 -5.49 -3.89 -25.60
C GLY A 515 -5.18 -5.38 -25.76
N LYS A 516 -5.63 -6.00 -26.87
CA LYS A 516 -5.12 -7.32 -27.28
C LYS A 516 -3.64 -7.16 -27.66
N ALA A 517 -2.74 -7.37 -26.71
CA ALA A 517 -1.32 -7.51 -26.99
C ALA A 517 -1.08 -8.88 -27.65
N LEU A 518 -0.46 -8.89 -28.83
CA LEU A 518 0.05 -10.14 -29.38
C LEU A 518 1.26 -10.57 -28.55
N PRO A 519 1.34 -11.85 -28.14
CA PRO A 519 2.51 -12.37 -27.45
C PRO A 519 3.78 -12.19 -28.28
N SER A 520 4.90 -11.84 -27.63
CA SER A 520 6.22 -11.78 -28.26
C SER A 520 7.01 -13.06 -27.93
N PRO A 521 7.99 -13.46 -28.76
CA PRO A 521 8.92 -14.53 -28.41
C PRO A 521 9.50 -14.34 -27.00
N GLY A 522 9.59 -15.43 -26.23
CA GLY A 522 9.98 -15.38 -24.83
C GLY A 522 8.88 -14.99 -23.84
N SER A 523 7.65 -14.74 -24.30
CA SER A 523 6.51 -14.49 -23.43
C SER A 523 6.10 -15.73 -22.63
N ALA A 524 5.71 -15.53 -21.37
CA ALA A 524 5.04 -16.55 -20.56
C ALA A 524 3.63 -16.93 -21.08
N ARG A 525 3.12 -16.18 -22.06
CA ARG A 525 1.85 -16.43 -22.76
C ARG A 525 2.12 -17.26 -24.02
N SER A 526 1.23 -18.21 -24.31
CA SER A 526 1.34 -19.05 -25.52
C SER A 526 1.31 -18.22 -26.80
N PRO A 527 1.80 -18.77 -27.93
CA PRO A 527 1.85 -18.05 -29.22
C PRO A 527 0.51 -17.52 -29.73
N ASP A 528 -0.59 -18.18 -29.42
CA ASP A 528 -1.95 -17.77 -29.76
C ASP A 528 -2.60 -16.83 -28.71
N GLY A 529 -1.90 -16.58 -27.61
CA GLY A 529 -2.36 -15.74 -26.51
C GLY A 529 -3.30 -16.42 -25.51
N ALA A 530 -3.72 -17.67 -25.77
CA ALA A 530 -4.80 -18.33 -25.06
C ALA A 530 -4.40 -18.84 -23.67
N TRP A 531 -3.13 -19.20 -23.49
CA TRP A 531 -2.61 -19.78 -22.25
C TRP A 531 -1.51 -18.90 -21.66
N LEU A 532 -1.38 -18.92 -20.34
CA LEU A 532 -0.36 -18.23 -19.59
C LEU A 532 0.17 -19.20 -18.52
N VAL A 533 1.49 -19.25 -18.35
CA VAL A 533 2.13 -20.05 -17.31
C VAL A 533 2.84 -19.17 -16.30
N ALA A 534 2.80 -19.57 -15.03
CA ALA A 534 3.62 -18.96 -13.98
C ALA A 534 4.14 -20.00 -13.00
N THR A 535 5.33 -19.74 -12.47
CA THR A 535 5.98 -20.51 -11.40
C THR A 535 5.44 -20.09 -10.04
N THR A 536 5.08 -21.06 -9.21
CA THR A 536 4.47 -20.80 -7.89
C THR A 536 5.02 -21.76 -6.82
N PRO A 537 4.82 -21.48 -5.52
CA PRO A 537 5.18 -22.40 -4.46
C PRO A 537 4.52 -23.79 -4.54
N LEU A 538 3.43 -23.95 -5.30
CA LEU A 538 2.70 -25.20 -5.47
C LEU A 538 3.06 -25.97 -6.74
N GLY A 539 3.93 -25.44 -7.59
CA GLY A 539 4.22 -25.96 -8.94
C GLY A 539 3.99 -24.89 -10.01
N LEU A 540 3.65 -25.31 -11.23
CA LEU A 540 3.30 -24.37 -12.31
C LEU A 540 1.79 -24.21 -12.39
N VAL A 541 1.33 -22.98 -12.54
CA VAL A 541 -0.07 -22.69 -12.82
C VAL A 541 -0.19 -22.34 -14.29
N VAL A 542 -1.00 -23.10 -15.02
CA VAL A 542 -1.33 -22.87 -16.43
C VAL A 542 -2.78 -22.40 -16.50
N THR A 543 -2.99 -21.16 -16.93
CA THR A 543 -4.31 -20.52 -16.97
C THR A 543 -4.68 -20.10 -18.39
N GLY A 544 -5.96 -20.11 -18.70
CA GLY A 544 -6.54 -19.83 -20.02
C GLY A 544 -8.02 -20.23 -20.01
N PRO A 545 -8.53 -20.92 -21.05
CA PRO A 545 -9.85 -21.54 -21.02
C PRO A 545 -10.07 -22.52 -19.86
N ALA A 546 -9.00 -23.15 -19.37
CA ALA A 546 -8.98 -23.98 -18.17
C ALA A 546 -7.93 -23.46 -17.17
N GLN A 547 -7.99 -23.96 -15.92
CA GLN A 547 -7.10 -23.57 -14.84
C GLN A 547 -6.44 -24.84 -14.28
N GLU A 548 -5.17 -25.06 -14.62
CA GLU A 548 -4.43 -26.28 -14.25
C GLU A 548 -3.31 -25.94 -13.25
N LEU A 549 -3.12 -26.82 -12.26
CA LEU A 549 -1.98 -26.83 -11.36
C LEU A 549 -1.10 -28.04 -11.70
N TRP A 550 0.02 -27.77 -12.36
CA TRP A 550 1.01 -28.76 -12.74
C TRP A 550 1.95 -29.00 -11.57
N LYS A 551 1.78 -30.16 -10.92
CA LYS A 551 2.59 -30.61 -9.80
C LYS A 551 3.90 -31.18 -10.33
N LEU A 552 4.97 -30.43 -10.20
CA LEU A 552 6.27 -30.84 -10.74
C LEU A 552 6.80 -32.08 -10.00
N PRO A 553 7.43 -33.02 -10.71
CA PRO A 553 8.06 -34.19 -10.09
C PRO A 553 9.25 -33.74 -9.23
N GLU A 554 9.56 -34.47 -8.15
CA GLU A 554 10.66 -34.15 -7.22
C GLU A 554 12.05 -34.07 -7.90
N ALA A 555 12.20 -34.70 -9.07
CA ALA A 555 13.34 -34.59 -9.95
C ALA A 555 12.90 -34.76 -11.42
N PRO A 556 13.59 -34.13 -12.41
CA PRO A 556 14.77 -33.28 -12.30
C PRO A 556 14.46 -31.78 -12.06
N VAL A 557 13.20 -31.41 -11.75
CA VAL A 557 12.77 -30.00 -11.65
C VAL A 557 12.39 -29.66 -10.22
N ASP A 558 13.15 -28.78 -9.59
CA ASP A 558 12.67 -28.08 -8.40
C ASP A 558 11.80 -26.90 -8.86
N ALA A 559 10.50 -26.94 -8.55
CA ALA A 559 9.54 -25.87 -8.86
C ALA A 559 9.99 -24.51 -8.32
N ARG A 560 10.80 -24.48 -7.26
CA ARG A 560 11.35 -23.24 -6.68
C ARG A 560 12.49 -22.64 -7.50
N ARG A 561 13.06 -23.41 -8.44
CA ARG A 561 14.18 -23.02 -9.30
C ARG A 561 13.80 -22.93 -10.77
N ALA A 562 12.60 -23.34 -11.13
CA ALA A 562 12.07 -23.12 -12.46
C ALA A 562 11.82 -21.61 -12.66
N GLN A 563 12.35 -21.08 -13.75
CA GLN A 563 12.17 -19.71 -14.22
C GLN A 563 11.96 -19.71 -15.74
N ASP A 564 11.69 -18.54 -16.32
CA ASP A 564 11.61 -18.35 -17.77
C ASP A 564 10.64 -19.31 -18.47
N CYS A 565 9.55 -19.68 -17.79
CA CYS A 565 8.61 -20.66 -18.28
C CYS A 565 7.75 -20.14 -19.43
N VAL A 566 7.57 -20.95 -20.46
CA VAL A 566 6.68 -20.70 -21.62
C VAL A 566 5.76 -21.89 -21.85
N VAL A 567 4.61 -21.66 -22.48
CA VAL A 567 3.56 -22.67 -22.68
C VAL A 567 3.18 -22.79 -24.16
N ALA A 568 2.99 -24.03 -24.63
CA ALA A 568 2.55 -24.31 -25.99
C ALA A 568 1.09 -23.87 -26.23
N ALA A 569 0.74 -23.50 -27.46
CA ALA A 569 -0.61 -23.03 -27.83
C ALA A 569 -1.72 -24.06 -27.51
N ASP A 570 -1.40 -25.34 -27.65
CA ASP A 570 -2.33 -26.44 -27.36
C ASP A 570 -2.28 -26.94 -25.92
N ARG A 571 -1.58 -26.21 -25.01
CA ARG A 571 -1.30 -26.55 -23.60
C ARG A 571 -0.68 -27.94 -23.38
N ALA A 572 -0.21 -28.63 -24.42
CA ALA A 572 0.32 -29.99 -24.28
C ALA A 572 1.70 -30.01 -23.60
N ALA A 573 2.41 -28.89 -23.63
CA ALA A 573 3.73 -28.76 -23.02
C ALA A 573 3.97 -27.38 -22.40
N VAL A 574 4.83 -27.38 -21.39
CA VAL A 574 5.43 -26.20 -20.78
C VAL A 574 6.94 -26.41 -20.78
N ALA A 575 7.72 -25.39 -21.10
CA ALA A 575 9.17 -25.44 -21.02
C ALA A 575 9.65 -24.38 -20.03
N CYS A 576 10.60 -24.72 -19.17
CA CYS A 576 11.20 -23.79 -18.21
C CYS A 576 12.71 -23.92 -18.21
N VAL A 577 13.40 -22.86 -17.77
CA VAL A 577 14.82 -22.92 -17.42
C VAL A 577 14.93 -23.30 -15.94
N SER A 578 15.69 -24.34 -15.63
CA SER A 578 15.93 -24.79 -14.25
C SER A 578 17.39 -25.20 -14.10
N ASP A 579 18.08 -24.59 -13.12
CA ASP A 579 19.52 -24.77 -12.91
C ASP A 579 20.36 -24.62 -14.20
N GLY A 580 20.00 -23.62 -15.02
CA GLY A 580 20.69 -23.33 -16.30
C GLY A 580 20.45 -24.34 -17.42
N ARG A 581 19.45 -25.22 -17.30
CA ARG A 581 19.06 -26.21 -18.33
C ARG A 581 17.61 -26.01 -18.75
N VAL A 582 17.30 -26.35 -20.00
CA VAL A 582 15.91 -26.37 -20.47
C VAL A 582 15.26 -27.68 -20.03
N VAL A 583 14.10 -27.57 -19.40
CA VAL A 583 13.27 -28.72 -19.04
C VAL A 583 11.91 -28.61 -19.71
N LEU A 584 11.59 -29.61 -20.52
CA LEU A 584 10.30 -29.77 -21.17
C LEU A 584 9.39 -30.64 -20.30
N LEU A 585 8.26 -30.07 -19.91
CA LEU A 585 7.20 -30.71 -19.15
C LEU A 585 6.05 -31.02 -20.10
N LYS A 586 5.68 -32.30 -20.23
CA LYS A 586 4.57 -32.72 -21.09
C LYS A 586 3.38 -33.17 -20.26
N ARG A 587 2.22 -32.66 -20.63
CA ARG A 587 0.93 -33.08 -20.10
C ARG A 587 0.70 -34.56 -20.48
N PRO A 588 0.24 -35.41 -19.53
CA PRO A 588 0.00 -36.83 -19.78
C PRO A 588 -1.15 -37.10 -20.75
#